data_AF-A0A946F194-F1
#
_entry.id   AF-A0A946F194-F1
#
_cell.length_a   1.000
_cell.length_b   1.000
_cell.length_c   1.000
_cell.angle_alpha   90.00
_cell.angle_beta   90.00
_cell.angle_gamma   90.00
#
_symmetry.space_group_name_H-M   'P 1'
#
loop_
_entity.id
_entity.type
_entity.pdbx_description
1 polymer ?
#
loop_
_entity_poly.entity_id
_entity_poly.type
_entity_poly.pdbx_seq_one_letter_code
_entity_poly.pdbx_strand_id
1 'polypeptide(L)'
;MYREKIKKQGFSIQIRKDCEDNEGYDLYVTISKGDSYSETFYSMSNSKGYYFTYDNTNCSGDGCNWDFDIEKIVCEFLEVEKLKEIV
;
A
#
# COMPACT_ATOMS: atom_id res chain seq x y z
N MET A 1 -0.62 13.61 8.52
CA MET A 1 -0.92 12.39 7.75
C MET A 1 -0.05 12.38 6.50
N TYR A 2 0.75 11.35 6.33
CA TYR A 2 1.68 11.11 5.23
C TYR A 2 0.94 10.97 3.90
N ARG A 3 -0.22 10.29 3.90
CA ARG A 3 -1.10 10.20 2.70
C ARG A 3 -1.47 11.57 2.13
N GLU A 4 -1.76 12.54 2.99
CA GLU A 4 -2.09 13.92 2.55
C GLU A 4 -0.88 14.68 2.01
N LYS A 5 0.35 14.36 2.46
CA LYS A 5 1.57 14.94 1.87
C LYS A 5 1.79 14.45 0.45
N ILE A 6 1.60 13.15 0.22
CA ILE A 6 1.73 12.52 -1.10
C ILE A 6 0.68 13.10 -2.08
N LYS A 7 -0.58 13.20 -1.65
CA LYS A 7 -1.64 13.81 -2.48
C LYS A 7 -1.33 15.25 -2.92
N LYS A 8 -0.77 16.06 -2.02
CA LYS A 8 -0.35 17.45 -2.34
C LYS A 8 0.79 17.53 -3.37
N GLN A 9 1.54 16.45 -3.59
CA GLN A 9 2.57 16.35 -4.62
C GLN A 9 2.02 15.89 -5.98
N GLY A 10 0.68 15.72 -6.10
CA GLY A 10 0.00 15.36 -7.34
C GLY A 10 -0.16 13.85 -7.55
N PHE A 11 0.11 13.04 -6.53
CA PHE A 11 -0.09 11.59 -6.58
C PHE A 11 -1.49 11.20 -6.11
N SER A 12 -2.02 10.12 -6.67
CA SER A 12 -3.23 9.46 -6.18
C SER A 12 -2.85 8.23 -5.37
N ILE A 13 -3.60 7.94 -4.31
CA ILE A 13 -3.44 6.72 -3.49
C ILE A 13 -4.79 5.99 -3.49
N GLN A 14 -4.77 4.73 -3.89
CA GLN A 14 -5.90 3.81 -3.79
C GLN A 14 -5.54 2.65 -2.86
N ILE A 15 -6.48 2.26 -2.01
CA ILE A 15 -6.33 1.12 -1.11
C ILE A 15 -7.53 0.22 -1.33
N ARG A 16 -7.29 -1.04 -1.70
CA ARG A 16 -8.32 -2.05 -1.97
C ARG A 16 -8.10 -3.26 -1.07
N LYS A 17 -9.19 -3.78 -0.50
CA LYS A 17 -9.24 -5.09 0.13
C LYS A 17 -9.84 -6.10 -0.84
N ASP A 18 -9.28 -7.30 -0.90
CA ASP A 18 -9.82 -8.42 -1.66
C ASP A 18 -9.69 -9.73 -0.86
N CYS A 19 -10.34 -10.80 -1.31
CA CYS A 19 -10.22 -12.15 -0.73
C CYS A 19 -10.44 -12.22 0.80
N GLU A 20 -11.30 -11.37 1.36
CA GLU A 20 -11.51 -11.30 2.82
C GLU A 20 -12.26 -12.54 3.35
N ASP A 21 -11.65 -13.20 4.33
CA ASP A 21 -12.21 -14.32 5.05
C ASP A 21 -11.98 -14.20 6.57
N ASN A 22 -12.18 -15.29 7.31
CA ASN A 22 -11.99 -15.30 8.76
C ASN A 22 -10.52 -15.20 9.18
N GLU A 23 -9.58 -15.62 8.32
CA GLU A 23 -8.15 -15.65 8.60
C GLU A 23 -7.50 -14.31 8.26
N GLY A 24 -7.93 -13.68 7.17
CA GLY A 24 -7.27 -12.50 6.65
C GLY A 24 -7.94 -11.85 5.45
N TYR A 25 -7.17 -11.00 4.77
CA TYR A 25 -7.56 -10.36 3.51
C TYR A 25 -6.31 -9.92 2.76
N ASP A 26 -6.45 -9.75 1.45
CA ASP A 26 -5.42 -9.17 0.60
C ASP A 26 -5.59 -7.66 0.57
N LEU A 27 -4.50 -6.91 0.84
CA LEU A 27 -4.48 -5.46 0.82
C LEU A 27 -3.58 -4.96 -0.29
N TYR A 28 -4.18 -4.22 -1.22
CA TYR A 28 -3.48 -3.58 -2.34
C TYR A 28 -3.37 -2.09 -2.07
N VAL A 29 -2.16 -1.54 -2.21
CA VAL A 29 -1.88 -0.10 -2.13
C VAL A 29 -1.31 0.34 -3.47
N THR A 30 -2.10 1.07 -4.25
CA THR A 30 -1.69 1.60 -5.55
C THR A 30 -1.45 3.10 -5.44
N ILE A 31 -0.25 3.56 -5.78
CA ILE A 31 0.12 4.97 -5.91
C ILE A 31 0.36 5.28 -7.37
N SER A 32 -0.30 6.31 -7.90
CA SER A 32 -0.21 6.67 -9.32
C SER A 32 0.01 8.15 -9.55
N LYS A 33 0.62 8.47 -10.68
CA LYS A 33 0.79 9.84 -11.20
C LYS A 33 0.90 9.79 -12.73
N GLY A 34 0.01 10.53 -13.40
CA GLY A 34 -0.15 10.39 -14.84
C GLY A 34 -0.51 8.96 -15.21
N ASP A 35 0.23 8.38 -16.15
CA ASP A 35 0.00 7.02 -16.65
C ASP A 35 0.81 5.95 -15.87
N SER A 36 1.62 6.36 -14.89
CA SER A 36 2.53 5.48 -14.14
C SER A 36 1.89 5.07 -12.80
N TYR A 37 2.20 3.86 -12.33
CA TYR A 37 1.78 3.40 -11.00
C TYR A 37 2.81 2.49 -10.31
N SER A 38 2.75 2.48 -8.99
CA SER A 38 3.38 1.50 -8.11
C SER A 38 2.30 0.85 -7.26
N GLU A 39 2.24 -0.47 -7.22
CA GLU A 39 1.30 -1.25 -6.43
C GLU A 39 2.06 -2.17 -5.49
N THR A 40 1.77 -2.06 -4.19
CA THR A 40 2.25 -2.99 -3.17
C THR A 40 1.08 -3.82 -2.67
N PHE A 41 1.30 -5.12 -2.59
CA PHE A 41 0.41 -6.12 -2.05
C PHE A 41 0.88 -6.54 -0.65
N TYR A 42 -0.07 -6.68 0.28
CA TYR A 42 0.12 -7.33 1.58
C TYR A 42 -0.92 -8.43 1.76
N SER A 43 -0.47 -9.64 2.11
CA SER A 43 -1.37 -10.67 2.62
C SER A 43 -1.57 -10.44 4.12
N MET A 44 -2.72 -9.94 4.53
CA MET A 44 -2.98 -9.48 5.90
C MET A 44 -3.70 -10.55 6.72
N SER A 45 -3.37 -10.66 8.00
CA SER A 45 -4.20 -11.36 8.99
C SER A 45 -5.20 -10.40 9.63
N ASN A 46 -6.39 -10.90 9.97
CA ASN A 46 -7.36 -10.15 10.79
C ASN A 46 -6.83 -9.77 12.18
N SER A 47 -5.77 -10.44 12.64
CA SER A 47 -5.05 -10.12 13.88
C SER A 47 -4.13 -8.88 13.80
N LYS A 48 -4.20 -8.10 12.71
CA LYS A 48 -3.40 -6.89 12.44
C LYS A 48 -1.89 -7.16 12.26
N GLY A 49 -1.58 -8.15 11.44
CA GLY A 49 -0.24 -8.43 10.91
C GLY A 49 -0.30 -8.82 9.43
N TYR A 50 0.84 -9.12 8.81
CA TYR A 50 0.92 -9.58 7.42
C TYR A 50 1.82 -10.80 7.29
N TYR A 51 1.53 -11.68 6.34
CA TYR A 51 2.30 -12.91 6.07
C TYR A 51 3.43 -12.68 5.05
N PHE A 52 3.19 -11.87 4.02
CA PHE A 52 4.21 -11.50 3.04
C PHE A 52 3.79 -10.25 2.25
N THR A 53 4.74 -9.68 1.51
CA THR A 53 4.54 -8.53 0.62
C THR A 53 5.02 -8.82 -0.80
N TYR A 54 4.43 -8.15 -1.78
CA TYR A 54 4.86 -8.20 -3.18
C TYR A 54 4.64 -6.85 -3.85
N ASP A 55 5.59 -6.43 -4.69
CA ASP A 55 5.52 -5.16 -5.41
C ASP A 55 5.37 -5.37 -6.92
N ASN A 56 4.49 -4.59 -7.54
CA ASN A 56 4.27 -4.53 -8.98
C ASN A 56 4.29 -3.08 -9.45
N THR A 57 5.06 -2.76 -10.49
CA THR A 57 5.23 -1.38 -10.96
C THR A 57 5.06 -1.28 -12.47
N ASN A 58 4.45 -0.17 -12.92
CA ASN A 58 4.40 0.19 -14.33
C ASN A 58 4.95 1.61 -14.51
N CYS A 59 6.10 1.69 -15.17
CA CYS A 59 6.90 2.90 -15.30
C CYS A 59 6.81 3.50 -16.70
N SER A 60 5.59 3.78 -17.14
CA SER A 60 5.33 4.65 -18.28
C SER A 60 5.68 6.12 -17.95
N GLY A 61 5.80 7.00 -18.96
CA GLY A 61 5.89 8.46 -18.76
C GLY A 61 7.03 8.93 -17.83
N ASP A 62 6.66 9.63 -16.75
CA ASP A 62 7.57 10.20 -15.72
C ASP A 62 8.32 9.13 -14.90
N GLY A 63 8.04 7.84 -15.13
CA GLY A 63 8.69 6.69 -14.48
C GLY A 63 8.21 6.43 -13.05
N CYS A 64 8.75 5.38 -12.41
CA CYS A 64 8.43 5.02 -11.02
C CYS A 64 9.59 5.28 -10.05
N ASN A 65 10.44 6.29 -10.29
CA ASN A 65 11.57 6.58 -9.40
C ASN A 65 11.08 7.37 -8.17
N TRP A 66 10.15 6.76 -7.43
CA TRP A 66 9.45 7.32 -6.29
C TRP A 66 9.82 6.53 -5.05
N ASP A 67 10.16 7.23 -3.97
CA ASP A 67 10.50 6.63 -2.69
C ASP A 67 9.36 6.89 -1.71
N PHE A 68 8.45 5.93 -1.59
CA PHE A 68 7.29 6.00 -0.71
C PHE A 68 7.44 5.06 0.47
N ASP A 69 7.12 5.56 1.65
CA ASP A 69 6.95 4.77 2.86
C ASP A 69 5.56 4.11 2.83
N ILE A 70 5.45 3.02 2.07
CA ILE A 70 4.19 2.29 1.87
C ILE A 70 3.66 1.74 3.20
N GLU A 71 4.54 1.24 4.07
CA GLU A 71 4.15 0.75 5.39
C GLU A 71 3.46 1.86 6.20
N LYS A 72 3.98 3.08 6.18
CA LYS A 72 3.33 4.22 6.85
C LYS A 72 1.95 4.55 6.26
N ILE A 73 1.76 4.38 4.95
CA ILE A 73 0.44 4.54 4.32
C ILE A 73 -0.55 3.51 4.86
N VAL A 74 -0.12 2.25 4.98
CA VAL A 74 -0.95 1.16 5.51
C VAL A 74 -1.23 1.35 7.00
N CYS A 75 -0.22 1.69 7.81
CA CYS A 75 -0.37 1.99 9.23
C CYS A 75 -1.37 3.13 9.48
N GLU A 76 -1.31 4.22 8.70
CA GLU A 76 -2.30 5.30 8.75
C GLU A 76 -3.69 4.87 8.31
N PHE A 77 -3.82 3.89 7.42
CA PHE A 77 -5.11 3.36 6.97
C PHE A 77 -5.76 2.43 8.00
N LEU A 78 -4.96 1.60 8.67
CA LEU A 78 -5.42 0.63 9.67
C LEU A 78 -5.49 1.20 11.09
N GLU A 79 -5.04 2.44 11.29
CA GLU A 79 -4.94 3.11 12.58
C GLU A 79 -4.07 2.31 13.58
N VAL A 80 -2.91 1.85 13.11
CA VAL A 80 -1.90 1.14 13.91
C VAL A 80 -0.56 1.87 13.84
N GLU A 81 0.28 1.68 14.86
CA GLU A 81 1.60 2.32 14.90
C GLU A 81 2.61 1.64 13.96
N LYS A 82 2.50 0.32 13.80
CA LYS A 82 3.39 -0.48 12.97
C LYS A 82 2.69 -1.75 12.49
N LEU A 83 3.11 -2.24 11.33
CA LEU A 83 2.76 -3.58 10.91
C LEU A 83 3.70 -4.60 11.56
N LYS A 84 3.23 -5.85 11.65
CA LYS A 84 4.03 -6.96 12.16
C LYS A 84 3.96 -8.10 11.16
N GLU A 85 5.13 -8.52 10.68
CA GLU A 85 5.26 -9.75 9.91
C GLU A 85 4.93 -10.97 10.80
N ILE A 86 4.12 -11.88 10.29
CA ILE A 86 3.72 -13.13 10.93
C ILE A 86 4.56 -14.23 10.30
N VAL A 87 5.45 -14.83 11.11
CA VAL A 87 6.37 -15.91 10.73
C VAL A 87 5.86 -17.24 11.25
#